data_AF-A0A0J6SXH2-F1
#
_entry.id   AF-A0A0J6SXH2-F1
#
_cell.length_a   1.000
_cell.length_b   1.000
_cell.length_c   1.000
_cell.angle_alpha   90.00
_cell.angle_beta   90.00
_cell.angle_gamma   90.00
#
_symmetry.space_group_name_H-M   'P 1'
#
loop_
_entity.id
_entity.type
_entity.pdbx_description
1 polymer ?
#
loop_
_entity_poly.entity_id
_entity_poly.type
_entity_poly.pdbx_seq_one_letter_code
_entity_poly.pdbx_strand_id
1 'polypeptide(L)'
;MNLTLQPVRVRTGGEAEPGLLVFVDGTLAAVLVCLSDEYGEEAGLWFLEAGFGGLASPQPLTFADLDAAEDWIARQLAEAHEKPPPRSRF
;
A
#
# COMPACT_ATOMS: atom_id res chain seq x y z
N MET A 1 12.69 6.75 9.07
CA MET A 1 11.35 6.49 8.52
C MET A 1 10.60 5.66 9.53
N ASN A 2 9.52 6.20 10.09
CA ASN A 2 8.64 5.50 11.00
C ASN A 2 7.39 5.07 10.24
N LEU A 3 7.18 3.76 10.12
CA LEU A 3 5.99 3.19 9.48
C LEU A 3 4.97 2.84 10.57
N THR A 4 3.71 3.20 10.34
CA THR A 4 2.62 2.92 11.28
C THR A 4 1.43 2.35 10.51
N LEU A 5 0.97 1.19 10.94
CA LEU A 5 -0.19 0.50 10.38
C LEU A 5 -1.40 0.75 11.27
N GLN A 6 -2.45 1.33 10.71
CA GLN A 6 -3.71 1.55 11.40
C GLN A 6 -4.81 0.66 10.81
N PRO A 7 -5.40 -0.25 11.60
CA PRO A 7 -6.53 -1.06 11.15
C PRO A 7 -7.72 -0.22 10.71
N VAL A 8 -8.33 -0.61 9.59
CA VAL A 8 -9.51 0.01 9.01
C VAL A 8 -10.36 -1.04 8.29
N ARG A 9 -11.58 -0.68 7.88
CA ARG A 9 -12.37 -1.45 6.91
C ARG A 9 -12.48 -0.68 5.60
N VAL A 10 -12.22 -1.34 4.48
CA VAL A 10 -12.18 -0.72 3.14
C VAL A 10 -13.33 -1.26 2.31
N ARG A 11 -14.10 -0.38 1.67
CA ARG A 11 -15.16 -0.80 0.73
C ARG A 11 -14.57 -0.92 -0.66
N THR A 12 -14.28 -2.14 -1.08
CA THR A 12 -13.69 -2.48 -2.40
C THR A 12 -14.73 -2.86 -3.46
N GLY A 13 -16.03 -2.74 -3.16
CA GLY A 13 -17.14 -2.99 -4.10
C GLY A 13 -18.21 -3.94 -3.55
N GLY A 14 -17.86 -4.75 -2.55
CA GLY A 14 -18.76 -5.66 -1.83
C GLY A 14 -18.92 -5.29 -0.35
N GLU A 15 -18.81 -6.29 0.54
CA GLU A 15 -18.68 -6.03 1.97
C GLU A 15 -17.37 -5.28 2.27
N ALA A 16 -17.31 -4.63 3.42
CA ALA A 16 -16.11 -3.88 3.77
C ALA A 16 -15.04 -4.85 4.29
N GLU A 17 -13.97 -4.98 3.52
CA GLU A 17 -12.85 -5.87 3.76
C GLU A 17 -11.93 -5.34 4.86
N PRO A 18 -11.27 -6.23 5.64
CA PRO A 18 -10.22 -5.82 6.56
C PRO A 18 -9.07 -5.15 5.80
N GLY A 19 -8.62 -4.01 6.28
CA GLY A 19 -7.51 -3.29 5.66
C GLY A 19 -6.66 -2.53 6.66
N LEU A 20 -5.60 -1.91 6.14
CA LEU A 20 -4.66 -1.11 6.89
C LEU A 20 -4.39 0.20 6.16
N LEU A 21 -4.49 1.31 6.89
CA LEU A 21 -3.90 2.57 6.46
C LEU A 21 -2.42 2.55 6.84
N VAL A 22 -1.56 2.77 5.87
CA VAL A 22 -0.10 2.84 6.07
C VAL A 22 0.31 4.30 6.15
N PHE A 23 0.83 4.69 7.30
CA PHE A 23 1.42 6.01 7.52
C PHE A 23 2.94 5.92 7.50
N VAL A 24 3.57 6.88 6.85
CA VAL A 24 5.02 7.10 6.86
C VAL A 24 5.29 8.47 7.46
N ASP A 25 5.99 8.48 8.59
CA ASP A 25 6.30 9.70 9.35
C ASP A 25 5.03 10.57 9.61
N GLY A 26 3.91 9.90 9.88
CA GLY A 26 2.61 10.51 10.18
C GLY A 26 1.77 10.91 8.96
N THR A 27 2.23 10.68 7.73
CA THR A 27 1.50 10.98 6.49
C THR A 27 0.97 9.71 5.85
N LEU A 28 -0.29 9.71 5.40
CA LEU A 28 -0.88 8.55 4.72
C LEU A 28 -0.15 8.28 3.40
N ALA A 29 0.41 7.09 3.25
CA ALA A 29 1.24 6.69 2.12
C ALA A 29 0.61 5.57 1.29
N ALA A 30 -0.16 4.67 1.91
CA ALA A 30 -0.87 3.60 1.21
C ALA A 30 -2.10 3.09 1.96
N VAL A 31 -2.95 2.36 1.24
CA VAL A 31 -4.06 1.55 1.76
C VAL A 31 -3.83 0.10 1.33
N LEU A 32 -3.73 -0.80 2.30
CA LEU A 32 -3.66 -2.24 2.07
C LEU A 32 -5.00 -2.89 2.43
N VAL A 33 -5.39 -3.92 1.71
CA VAL A 33 -6.60 -4.71 1.94
C VAL A 33 -6.22 -6.18 2.02
N CYS A 34 -6.68 -6.89 3.06
CA CYS A 34 -6.55 -8.33 3.12
C CYS A 34 -7.67 -8.95 2.28
N LEU A 35 -7.30 -9.75 1.30
CA LEU A 35 -8.24 -10.40 0.40
C LEU A 35 -8.96 -11.52 1.15
N SER A 36 -10.29 -11.48 1.15
CA SER A 36 -11.13 -12.50 1.77
C SER A 36 -11.12 -13.82 0.98
N ASP A 37 -11.74 -14.86 1.55
CA ASP A 37 -11.88 -16.17 0.90
C ASP A 37 -12.61 -16.10 -0.46
N GLU A 38 -13.35 -15.01 -0.74
CA GLU A 38 -14.02 -14.77 -2.02
C GLU A 38 -13.03 -14.64 -3.19
N TYR A 39 -11.76 -14.32 -2.90
CA TYR A 39 -10.69 -14.16 -3.89
C TYR A 39 -9.96 -15.47 -4.23
N GLY A 40 -10.42 -16.61 -3.71
CA GLY A 40 -9.94 -17.93 -4.13
C GLY A 40 -8.45 -18.15 -3.85
N GLU A 41 -7.64 -18.30 -4.91
CA GLU A 41 -6.19 -18.54 -4.79
C GLU A 41 -5.42 -17.35 -4.18
N GLU A 42 -6.01 -16.15 -4.22
CA GLU A 42 -5.42 -14.93 -3.65
C GLU A 42 -5.92 -14.63 -2.23
N ALA A 43 -6.78 -15.49 -1.67
CA ALA A 43 -7.29 -15.32 -0.33
C ALA A 43 -6.17 -15.29 0.72
N GLY A 44 -6.26 -14.36 1.67
CA GLY A 44 -5.26 -14.13 2.71
C GLY A 44 -4.06 -13.29 2.29
N LEU A 45 -3.93 -12.95 0.99
CA LEU A 45 -2.92 -12.01 0.52
C LEU A 45 -3.31 -10.56 0.84
N TRP A 46 -2.31 -9.69 0.88
CA TRP A 46 -2.48 -8.25 1.06
C TRP A 46 -2.38 -7.52 -0.27
N PHE A 47 -3.45 -6.87 -0.68
CA PHE A 47 -3.53 -6.08 -1.91
C PHE A 47 -3.26 -4.59 -1.65
N LEU A 48 -2.45 -3.96 -2.49
CA LEU A 48 -2.28 -2.51 -2.52
C LEU A 48 -3.43 -1.85 -3.28
N GLU A 49 -4.48 -1.51 -2.54
CA GLU A 49 -5.68 -0.85 -3.09
C GLU A 49 -5.35 0.57 -3.58
N ALA A 50 -4.56 1.31 -2.81
CA ALA A 50 -4.12 2.65 -3.18
C ALA A 50 -2.73 2.95 -2.64
N GLY A 51 -1.84 3.43 -3.52
CA GLY A 51 -0.55 4.00 -3.16
C GLY A 51 -0.50 5.50 -3.50
N PHE A 52 0.14 6.29 -2.65
CA PHE A 52 0.30 7.73 -2.86
C PHE A 52 1.75 8.09 -3.17
N GLY A 53 1.95 9.13 -3.99
CA GLY A 53 3.29 9.64 -4.34
C GLY A 53 4.18 8.55 -4.96
N GLY A 54 5.34 8.30 -4.37
CA GLY A 54 6.28 7.28 -4.84
C GLY A 54 5.78 5.84 -4.76
N LEU A 55 4.67 5.59 -4.04
CA LEU A 55 4.02 4.28 -3.95
C LEU A 55 2.88 4.11 -4.96
N ALA A 56 2.54 5.14 -5.73
CA ALA A 56 1.48 5.05 -6.73
C ALA A 56 1.91 4.11 -7.86
N SER A 57 1.34 2.90 -7.87
CA SER A 57 1.58 1.90 -8.91
C SER A 57 0.40 1.81 -9.87
N PRO A 58 0.63 1.80 -11.19
CA PRO A 58 -0.42 1.52 -12.17
C PRO A 58 -0.77 0.03 -12.27
N GLN A 59 0.05 -0.84 -11.67
CA GLN A 59 -0.14 -2.28 -11.69
C GLN A 59 -0.68 -2.77 -10.35
N PRO A 60 -1.61 -3.76 -10.36
CA PRO A 60 -2.06 -4.43 -9.15
C PRO A 60 -0.86 -5.06 -8.42
N LEU A 61 -0.80 -4.91 -7.11
CA LEU A 61 0.30 -5.46 -6.31
C LEU A 61 -0.27 -6.22 -5.11
N THR A 62 0.13 -7.48 -4.98
CA THR A 62 -0.23 -8.37 -3.87
C THR A 62 1.01 -8.79 -3.11
N PHE A 63 0.85 -8.99 -1.80
CA PHE A 63 1.90 -9.39 -0.87
C PHE A 63 1.43 -10.62 -0.08
N ALA A 64 2.36 -11.52 0.22
CA ALA A 64 2.08 -12.72 1.00
C ALA A 64 1.72 -12.39 2.47
N ASP A 65 2.33 -11.36 3.02
CA ASP A 65 2.17 -10.91 4.39
C ASP A 65 2.47 -9.41 4.51
N LEU A 66 2.31 -8.88 5.72
CA LEU A 66 2.57 -7.47 6.01
C LEU A 66 4.06 -7.12 5.94
N ASP A 67 4.94 -8.04 6.33
CA ASP A 67 6.38 -7.81 6.30
C ASP A 67 6.86 -7.57 4.86
N ALA A 68 6.39 -8.37 3.90
CA ALA A 68 6.66 -8.19 2.48
C ALA A 68 6.12 -6.86 1.93
N ALA A 69 4.96 -6.42 2.42
CA ALA A 69 4.39 -5.13 2.04
C ALA A 69 5.23 -3.96 2.60
N GLU A 70 5.62 -4.03 3.87
CA GLU A 70 6.47 -3.01 4.52
C GLU A 70 7.84 -2.89 3.85
N ASP A 71 8.49 -4.02 3.56
CA ASP A 71 9.77 -4.06 2.85
C ASP A 71 9.69 -3.40 1.47
N TRP A 72 8.62 -3.70 0.71
CA TRP A 72 8.40 -3.07 -0.59
C TRP A 72 8.21 -1.55 -0.47
N ILE A 73 7.42 -1.10 0.50
CA ILE A 73 7.17 0.33 0.77
C ILE A 73 8.48 1.06 1.12
N ALA A 74 9.28 0.49 2.03
CA ALA A 74 10.56 1.05 2.42
C ALA A 74 11.51 1.18 1.22
N ARG A 75 11.57 0.15 0.37
CA ARG A 75 12.40 0.16 -0.84
C ARG A 75 11.94 1.23 -1.84
N GLN A 76 10.64 1.32 -2.13
CA GLN A 76 10.13 2.32 -3.07
C GLN A 76 10.39 3.75 -2.60
N LEU A 77 10.28 4.03 -1.31
CA LEU A 77 10.54 5.36 -0.77
C LEU A 77 12.02 5.71 -0.77
N ALA A 78 12.92 4.75 -0.55
CA ALA A 78 14.35 4.94 -0.74
C ALA A 78 14.68 5.30 -2.20
N GLU A 79 14.13 4.55 -3.17
CA GLU A 79 14.32 4.80 -4.60
C GLU A 79 13.73 6.17 -5.04
N ALA A 80 12.59 6.56 -4.46
CA ALA A 80 11.95 7.85 -4.74
C ALA A 80 12.74 9.03 -4.18
N HIS A 81 13.42 8.86 -3.05
CA HIS A 81 14.32 9.89 -2.48
C HIS A 81 15.58 10.09 -3.34
N GLU A 82 16.05 9.06 -4.04
CA GLU A 82 17.21 9.16 -4.94
C GLU A 82 16.91 9.84 -6.27
N LYS A 83 15.65 9.83 -6.74
CA LYS A 83 15.26 10.55 -7.96
C LYS A 83 14.85 11.99 -7.64
N PRO A 84 15.55 13.01 -8.16
CA PRO A 84 15.09 14.39 -8.00
C PRO A 84 13.70 14.53 -8.63
N PRO A 85 12.78 15.29 -8.01
CA PRO A 85 11.44 15.46 -8.54
C PRO A 85 11.52 16.01 -9.97
N PRO A 86 10.65 15.55 -10.89
CA PRO A 86 10.57 16.17 -12.20
C PRO A 86 10.31 17.66 -11.99
N ARG A 87 11.15 18.51 -12.60
CA ARG A 87 10.97 19.96 -12.53
C ARG A 87 9.62 20.26 -13.16
N SER A 88 8.60 20.52 -12.34
CA SER A 88 7.32 21.03 -12.81
C SER A 88 7.60 22.32 -13.56
N ARG A 89 7.44 22.29 -14.89
CA ARG A 89 7.29 23.51 -15.69
C ARG A 89 5.91 24.07 -15.34
N PHE A 90 5.92 25.12 -14.54
CA PHE A 90 4.80 26.06 -14.46
C PHE A 90 4.69 26.82 -15.78
#